data_AF-A0A3A5JFV9-F1
#
_entry.id   AF-A0A3A5JFV9-F1
#
_cell.length_a   1.000
_cell.length_b   1.000
_cell.length_c   1.000
_cell.angle_alpha   90.00
_cell.angle_beta   90.00
_cell.angle_gamma   90.00
#
_symmetry.space_group_name_H-M   'P 1'
#
loop_
_entity.id
_entity.type
_entity.pdbx_description
1 polymer ?
#
loop_
_entity_poly.entity_id
_entity_poly.type
_entity_poly.pdbx_seq_one_letter_code
_entity_poly.pdbx_strand_id
1 'polypeptide(L)'
;MDRRTFLRTTGVAGVAGLAGCSTPFDPVSTPESSNGNGSAPTDGSGAGNESTGELTETPEAPQTRSGAALTGVYPGSEDLDATLSAYSNWISKKPAVVVLFVDALAEPSATRGFVDDALTQVWNAGHVPLISWQPLVNNGQTPEAVERRIADGDYDDQIQAWATALDDWAHPRGGQTRGRRFYFRPAHEMNGNWFPWSAVDSTRVSASTDSPGTAEDYVSMWRHVHQLFGNTDLDETNVQWMWSPNADEPSNSVRAEQYYPGDEFVDWVGLDGFNFGGSQEYDNDSRSNWRSPRGIFGSMLQRVRDLTDKPVALAEFASSSVPESGDGHQPQQKAQWIQDVFDYVAENDIKMACWFNVDQEGQDESDWAVFGGARGTSQVTIGGTQYPVYEAYNRSISGSDYLGALPNYPPLLTDDEFAGDF
;
A
#
# COMPACT_ATOMS: atom_id res chain seq x y z
N MET A 1 3.34 -23.68 -8.30
CA MET A 1 2.22 -23.18 -9.14
C MET A 1 2.62 -21.76 -9.54
N ASP A 2 2.45 -21.35 -10.79
CA ASP A 2 2.84 -19.99 -11.22
C ASP A 2 2.07 -18.94 -10.40
N ARG A 3 2.76 -17.91 -9.87
CA ARG A 3 2.21 -16.88 -8.96
C ARG A 3 1.01 -16.16 -9.56
N ARG A 4 1.06 -15.91 -10.87
CA ARG A 4 -0.06 -15.37 -11.63
C ARG A 4 -1.29 -16.28 -11.59
N THR A 5 -1.07 -17.59 -11.55
CA THR A 5 -2.15 -18.59 -11.43
C THR A 5 -2.71 -18.68 -10.02
N PHE A 6 -1.90 -18.48 -8.98
CA PHE A 6 -2.39 -18.44 -7.59
C PHE A 6 -3.22 -17.18 -7.31
N LEU A 7 -2.68 -15.98 -7.60
CA LEU A 7 -3.40 -14.72 -7.38
C LEU A 7 -4.70 -14.62 -8.20
N ARG A 8 -4.77 -15.35 -9.32
CA ARG A 8 -6.02 -15.58 -10.05
C ARG A 8 -7.05 -16.30 -9.20
N THR A 9 -6.71 -17.43 -8.58
CA THR A 9 -7.69 -18.38 -8.03
C THR A 9 -8.27 -18.02 -6.68
N THR A 10 -7.56 -17.22 -5.88
CA THR A 10 -7.80 -17.20 -4.44
C THR A 10 -8.47 -15.94 -3.90
N GLY A 11 -8.81 -14.94 -4.74
CA GLY A 11 -9.50 -13.67 -4.37
C GLY A 11 -9.39 -13.29 -2.90
N VAL A 12 -8.47 -12.39 -2.55
CA VAL A 12 -7.96 -12.10 -1.20
C VAL A 12 -9.06 -11.61 -0.28
N ALA A 13 -9.81 -12.55 0.29
CA ALA A 13 -10.87 -12.23 1.23
C ALA A 13 -10.25 -11.81 2.57
N GLY A 14 -10.19 -10.50 2.79
CA GLY A 14 -10.22 -9.88 4.12
C GLY A 14 -8.92 -9.92 4.93
N VAL A 15 -8.32 -8.73 5.06
CA VAL A 15 -7.32 -8.30 6.05
C VAL A 15 -5.95 -9.00 6.03
N ALA A 16 -4.94 -8.18 5.74
CA ALA A 16 -3.51 -8.33 6.04
C ALA A 16 -2.81 -9.61 5.50
N GLY A 17 -2.15 -9.50 4.34
CA GLY A 17 -1.07 -10.45 4.04
C GLY A 17 -0.44 -10.43 2.64
N LEU A 18 -1.14 -10.05 1.57
CA LEU A 18 -0.68 -10.42 0.22
C LEU A 18 0.08 -9.35 -0.58
N ALA A 19 0.56 -8.32 0.12
CA ALA A 19 1.51 -7.37 -0.46
C ALA A 19 2.96 -7.85 -0.35
N GLY A 20 3.18 -8.88 0.47
CA GLY A 20 4.28 -9.81 0.29
C GLY A 20 3.80 -10.91 -0.64
N CYS A 21 4.63 -11.23 -1.60
CA CYS A 21 4.39 -12.23 -2.63
C CYS A 21 4.19 -13.62 -1.97
N SER A 22 3.02 -14.27 -2.00
CA SER A 22 2.89 -15.64 -1.40
C SER A 22 2.04 -16.66 -2.20
N THR A 23 2.32 -17.95 -1.95
CA THR A 23 1.54 -19.17 -2.28
C THR A 23 1.66 -20.22 -1.13
N PRO A 24 1.00 -21.41 -1.16
CA PRO A 24 -0.08 -21.80 -0.24
C PRO A 24 0.31 -22.84 0.84
N PHE A 25 -0.39 -22.87 1.99
CA PHE A 25 -0.43 -24.09 2.81
C PHE A 25 -1.79 -24.40 3.47
N ASP A 26 -1.90 -25.70 3.78
CA ASP A 26 -3.04 -26.58 4.03
C ASP A 26 -4.13 -26.16 5.04
N PRO A 27 -5.35 -26.71 4.89
CA PRO A 27 -6.53 -26.31 5.66
C PRO A 27 -6.43 -26.74 7.12
N VAL A 28 -6.52 -25.77 8.04
CA VAL A 28 -6.82 -26.08 9.43
C VAL A 28 -8.29 -26.48 9.53
N SER A 29 -8.48 -27.74 9.91
CA SER A 29 -9.73 -28.43 10.20
C SER A 29 -10.72 -27.60 11.04
N THR A 30 -11.95 -27.51 10.55
CA THR A 30 -13.14 -27.05 11.29
C THR A 30 -13.44 -27.95 12.49
N PRO A 31 -13.70 -27.41 13.70
CA PRO A 31 -14.37 -28.18 14.73
C PRO A 31 -15.85 -28.33 14.38
N GLU A 32 -16.33 -29.58 14.47
CA GLU A 32 -17.72 -29.96 14.30
C GLU A 32 -18.68 -29.18 15.19
N SER A 33 -19.87 -28.95 14.63
CA SER A 33 -21.05 -28.41 15.26
C SER A 33 -21.45 -29.14 16.54
N SER A 34 -21.70 -28.41 17.62
CA SER A 34 -22.59 -28.86 18.69
C SER A 34 -23.78 -27.90 18.85
N ASN A 35 -24.97 -28.44 18.60
CA ASN A 35 -26.27 -27.81 18.82
C ASN A 35 -26.41 -27.23 20.24
N GLY A 36 -26.89 -25.98 20.32
CA GLY A 36 -27.31 -25.34 21.56
C GLY A 36 -28.37 -24.27 21.29
N ASN A 37 -29.64 -24.64 21.48
CA ASN A 37 -30.84 -23.82 21.34
C ASN A 37 -30.85 -22.66 22.36
N GLY A 38 -31.20 -21.43 21.95
CA GLY A 38 -31.38 -20.33 22.90
C GLY A 38 -31.70 -18.95 22.29
N SER A 39 -32.99 -18.68 22.11
CA SER A 39 -33.68 -17.39 22.24
C SER A 39 -33.16 -16.14 21.50
N ALA A 40 -33.99 -15.64 20.59
CA ALA A 40 -33.87 -14.34 19.94
C ALA A 40 -33.84 -13.16 20.93
N PRO A 41 -33.10 -12.08 20.61
CA PRO A 41 -33.41 -10.74 21.07
C PRO A 41 -33.95 -9.86 19.95
N THR A 42 -34.83 -8.98 20.39
CA THR A 42 -35.64 -7.97 19.71
C THR A 42 -34.84 -6.89 18.98
N ASP A 43 -35.43 -6.40 17.88
CA ASP A 43 -35.11 -5.16 17.17
C ASP A 43 -34.70 -4.03 18.12
N GLY A 44 -33.50 -3.51 17.91
CA GLY A 44 -33.01 -2.26 18.46
C GLY A 44 -32.26 -1.52 17.38
N SER A 45 -32.98 -0.70 16.61
CA SER A 45 -32.40 0.27 15.68
C SER A 45 -31.57 1.29 16.47
N GLY A 46 -30.26 1.04 16.58
CA GLY A 46 -29.28 1.99 17.07
C GLY A 46 -28.89 2.95 15.95
N ALA A 47 -29.68 4.01 15.76
CA ALA A 47 -29.20 5.18 15.05
C ALA A 47 -28.04 5.78 15.86
N GLY A 48 -26.84 5.76 15.29
CA GLY A 48 -25.68 6.45 15.84
C GLY A 48 -26.01 7.92 16.02
N ASN A 49 -25.91 8.40 17.26
CA ASN A 49 -26.17 9.77 17.64
C ASN A 49 -25.01 10.65 17.13
N GLU A 50 -25.08 11.11 15.89
CA GLU A 50 -24.20 12.17 15.41
C GLU A 50 -24.53 13.47 16.18
N SER A 51 -23.67 13.79 17.14
CA SER A 51 -23.70 15.06 17.84
C SER A 51 -23.66 16.21 16.82
N THR A 52 -24.72 17.01 16.80
CA THR A 52 -24.85 18.33 16.15
C THR A 52 -23.95 19.39 16.81
N GLY A 53 -22.77 18.99 17.27
CA GLY A 53 -21.77 19.86 17.85
C GLY A 53 -21.39 20.97 16.87
N GLU A 54 -21.38 22.19 17.39
CA GLU A 54 -20.93 23.40 16.72
C GLU A 54 -19.57 23.16 16.07
N LEU A 55 -19.46 23.41 14.76
CA LEU A 55 -18.21 23.25 14.03
C LEU A 55 -17.20 24.27 14.55
N THR A 56 -16.08 23.79 15.06
CA THR A 56 -14.91 24.63 15.30
C THR A 56 -14.25 24.94 13.96
N GLU A 57 -13.90 26.20 13.72
CA GLU A 57 -13.11 26.57 12.54
C GLU A 57 -11.84 25.72 12.47
N THR A 58 -11.50 25.27 11.26
CA THR A 58 -10.22 24.59 11.03
C THR A 58 -9.11 25.61 11.32
N PRO A 59 -8.10 25.27 12.15
CA PRO A 59 -6.97 26.16 12.39
C PRO A 59 -6.33 26.59 11.06
N GLU A 60 -5.73 27.78 11.04
CA GLU A 60 -4.89 28.20 9.92
C GLU A 60 -3.83 27.13 9.63
N ALA A 61 -3.60 26.85 8.34
CA ALA A 61 -2.61 25.87 7.94
C ALA A 61 -1.24 26.26 8.52
N PRO A 62 -0.52 25.33 9.18
CA PRO A 62 0.85 25.61 9.59
C PRO A 62 1.72 25.84 8.36
N GLN A 63 2.88 26.46 8.55
CA GLN A 63 3.85 26.56 7.47
C GLN A 63 4.28 25.16 7.01
N THR A 64 4.30 24.95 5.70
CA THR A 64 4.88 23.76 5.06
C THR A 64 6.29 23.54 5.58
N ARG A 65 6.55 22.35 6.11
CA ARG A 65 7.87 22.02 6.68
C ARG A 65 8.81 21.66 5.55
N SER A 66 10.04 22.18 5.58
CA SER A 66 11.12 21.64 4.75
C SER A 66 11.54 20.27 5.30
N GLY A 67 11.66 19.27 4.42
CA GLY A 67 12.12 17.93 4.78
C GLY A 67 12.52 17.12 3.55
N ALA A 68 13.16 15.98 3.77
CA ALA A 68 13.48 15.02 2.72
C ALA A 68 12.24 14.23 2.28
N ALA A 69 11.51 13.64 3.22
CA ALA A 69 10.41 12.73 2.90
C ALA A 69 9.34 12.63 4.00
N LEU A 70 8.12 12.32 3.59
CA LEU A 70 7.06 11.79 4.46
C LEU A 70 7.42 10.36 4.92
N THR A 71 7.24 10.10 6.21
CA THR A 71 7.37 8.76 6.79
C THR A 71 6.10 7.95 6.56
N GLY A 72 6.23 6.69 6.17
CA GLY A 72 5.07 5.80 6.07
C GLY A 72 5.38 4.36 6.46
N VAL A 73 4.31 3.59 6.67
CA VAL A 73 4.42 2.18 7.05
C VAL A 73 3.22 1.37 6.54
N TYR A 74 3.47 0.17 6.05
CA TYR A 74 2.45 -0.89 6.04
C TYR A 74 2.60 -1.70 7.33
N PRO A 75 1.64 -1.64 8.27
CA PRO A 75 1.78 -2.28 9.58
C PRO A 75 1.50 -3.79 9.56
N GLY A 76 0.83 -4.29 8.51
CA GLY A 76 0.50 -5.70 8.30
C GLY A 76 -0.10 -6.44 9.49
N SER A 77 -0.99 -5.76 10.22
CA SER A 77 -1.68 -6.28 11.40
C SER A 77 -3.18 -6.07 11.25
N GLU A 78 -3.97 -7.02 11.75
CA GLU A 78 -5.43 -6.89 11.83
C GLU A 78 -5.84 -5.87 12.91
N ASP A 79 -5.07 -5.74 13.99
CA ASP A 79 -5.28 -4.74 15.04
C ASP A 79 -4.46 -3.48 14.73
N LEU A 80 -4.99 -2.68 13.80
CA LEU A 80 -4.35 -1.45 13.31
C LEU A 80 -4.14 -0.43 14.43
N ASP A 81 -5.13 -0.21 15.30
CA ASP A 81 -5.05 0.80 16.36
C ASP A 81 -3.94 0.49 17.37
N ALA A 82 -3.91 -0.74 17.90
CA ALA A 82 -2.87 -1.13 18.86
C ALA A 82 -1.48 -1.13 18.22
N THR A 83 -1.37 -1.62 16.97
CA THR A 83 -0.10 -1.71 16.25
C THR A 83 0.46 -0.32 15.93
N LEU A 84 -0.35 0.58 15.37
CA LEU A 84 0.06 1.94 15.03
C LEU A 84 0.37 2.77 16.28
N SER A 85 -0.40 2.58 17.37
CA SER A 85 -0.12 3.21 18.66
C SER A 85 1.22 2.77 19.23
N ALA A 86 1.50 1.46 19.24
CA ALA A 86 2.77 0.93 19.72
C ALA A 86 3.95 1.37 18.83
N TYR A 87 3.78 1.31 17.51
CA TYR A 87 4.78 1.76 16.55
C TYR A 87 5.10 3.25 16.72
N SER A 88 4.07 4.09 16.81
CA SER A 88 4.23 5.55 17.00
C SER A 88 4.89 5.91 18.33
N ASN A 89 4.60 5.15 19.39
CA ASN A 89 5.26 5.30 20.68
C ASN A 89 6.75 4.94 20.61
N TRP A 90 7.12 3.90 19.86
CA TRP A 90 8.53 3.51 19.68
C TRP A 90 9.32 4.60 18.95
N ILE A 91 8.82 5.10 17.82
CA ILE A 91 9.51 6.12 17.03
C ILE A 91 9.29 7.55 17.54
N SER A 92 8.50 7.72 18.61
CA SER A 92 8.13 9.00 19.20
C SER A 92 7.54 10.01 18.19
N LYS A 93 6.82 9.50 17.18
CA LYS A 93 6.26 10.25 16.05
C LYS A 93 5.11 9.42 15.45
N LYS A 94 4.10 10.09 14.88
CA LYS A 94 3.12 9.41 14.03
C LYS A 94 3.66 9.35 12.60
N PRO A 95 3.81 8.18 11.96
CA PRO A 95 4.06 8.11 10.53
C PRO A 95 3.07 9.02 9.79
N ALA A 96 3.51 9.74 8.75
CA ALA A 96 2.59 10.55 7.96
C ALA A 96 1.57 9.68 7.24
N VAL A 97 2.02 8.56 6.68
CA VAL A 97 1.24 7.72 5.78
C VAL A 97 1.13 6.28 6.30
N VAL A 98 -0.05 5.67 6.18
CA VAL A 98 -0.24 4.23 6.43
C VAL A 98 -0.77 3.57 5.18
N VAL A 99 -0.05 2.56 4.69
CA VAL A 99 -0.45 1.79 3.51
C VAL A 99 -1.53 0.79 3.91
N LEU A 100 -2.54 0.64 3.06
CA LEU A 100 -3.60 -0.37 3.15
C LEU A 100 -3.71 -1.09 1.81
N PHE A 101 -4.06 -2.37 1.84
CA PHE A 101 -4.35 -3.17 0.64
C PHE A 101 -5.81 -3.58 0.66
N VAL A 102 -6.45 -3.55 -0.51
CA VAL A 102 -7.85 -3.95 -0.64
C VAL A 102 -8.14 -4.56 -1.99
N ASP A 103 -8.81 -5.71 -1.96
CA ASP A 103 -9.44 -6.32 -3.12
C ASP A 103 -10.69 -5.54 -3.49
N ALA A 104 -10.64 -4.96 -4.68
CA ALA A 104 -11.47 -3.82 -4.97
C ALA A 104 -12.66 -4.10 -5.89
N LEU A 105 -12.68 -5.26 -6.55
CA LEU A 105 -13.81 -5.69 -7.39
C LEU A 105 -14.76 -6.61 -6.61
N ALA A 106 -14.75 -6.49 -5.28
CA ALA A 106 -15.72 -7.08 -4.38
C ALA A 106 -17.13 -6.49 -4.58
N GLU A 107 -18.14 -7.13 -3.97
CA GLU A 107 -19.48 -6.55 -3.88
C GLU A 107 -19.47 -5.19 -3.17
N PRO A 108 -20.31 -4.21 -3.58
CA PRO A 108 -20.29 -2.84 -3.03
C PRO A 108 -20.38 -2.73 -1.49
N SER A 109 -20.99 -3.70 -0.81
CA SER A 109 -21.04 -3.72 0.66
C SER A 109 -19.66 -3.93 1.31
N ALA A 110 -18.75 -4.65 0.64
CA ALA A 110 -17.38 -4.84 1.12
C ALA A 110 -16.58 -3.53 1.06
N THR A 111 -16.81 -2.71 0.03
CA THR A 111 -16.23 -1.37 -0.10
C THR A 111 -16.56 -0.49 1.12
N ARG A 112 -17.84 -0.41 1.50
CA ARG A 112 -18.28 0.34 2.69
C ARG A 112 -17.59 -0.17 3.96
N GLY A 113 -17.51 -1.49 4.15
CA GLY A 113 -16.82 -2.09 5.30
C GLY A 113 -15.34 -1.66 5.39
N PHE A 114 -14.59 -1.71 4.28
CA PHE A 114 -13.21 -1.25 4.27
C PHE A 114 -13.06 0.25 4.63
N VAL A 115 -13.93 1.10 4.06
CA VAL A 115 -13.92 2.55 4.28
C VAL A 115 -14.29 2.90 5.72
N ASP A 116 -15.37 2.31 6.25
CA ASP A 116 -15.88 2.59 7.59
C ASP A 116 -14.97 2.00 8.69
N ASP A 117 -14.26 0.92 8.39
CA ASP A 117 -13.36 0.24 9.34
C ASP A 117 -11.89 0.64 9.14
N ALA A 118 -11.17 -0.03 8.23
CA ALA A 118 -9.72 0.08 8.13
C ALA A 118 -9.26 1.49 7.77
N LEU A 119 -9.89 2.11 6.78
CA LEU A 119 -9.53 3.46 6.32
C LEU A 119 -9.80 4.51 7.41
N THR A 120 -10.97 4.42 8.06
CA THR A 120 -11.37 5.33 9.14
C THR A 120 -10.54 5.13 10.41
N GLN A 121 -10.14 3.89 10.75
CA GLN A 121 -9.23 3.62 11.86
C GLN A 121 -7.87 4.29 11.65
N VAL A 122 -7.29 4.17 10.44
CA VAL A 122 -6.03 4.84 10.09
C VAL A 122 -6.13 6.36 10.25
N TRP A 123 -7.20 6.97 9.74
CA TRP A 123 -7.42 8.40 9.85
C TRP A 123 -7.62 8.86 11.29
N ASN A 124 -8.44 8.15 12.07
CA ASN A 124 -8.68 8.45 13.48
C ASN A 124 -7.41 8.26 14.34
N ALA A 125 -6.55 7.33 13.95
CA ALA A 125 -5.21 7.18 14.53
C ALA A 125 -4.26 8.33 14.14
N GLY A 126 -4.66 9.25 13.25
CA GLY A 126 -3.93 10.46 12.91
C GLY A 126 -2.87 10.24 11.82
N HIS A 127 -3.17 9.38 10.85
CA HIS A 127 -2.33 9.10 9.68
C HIS A 127 -3.14 9.28 8.39
N VAL A 128 -2.49 9.69 7.30
CA VAL A 128 -3.11 9.73 5.97
C VAL A 128 -3.05 8.33 5.35
N PRO A 129 -4.17 7.70 4.99
CA PRO A 129 -4.14 6.40 4.34
C PRO A 129 -3.61 6.48 2.90
N LEU A 130 -2.84 5.47 2.50
CA LEU A 130 -2.51 5.17 1.12
C LEU A 130 -3.21 3.85 0.75
N ILE A 131 -4.19 3.93 -0.15
CA ILE A 131 -5.02 2.80 -0.55
C ILE A 131 -4.40 2.14 -1.78
N SER A 132 -3.80 0.97 -1.59
CA SER A 132 -3.39 0.08 -2.68
C SER A 132 -4.61 -0.70 -3.17
N TRP A 133 -5.27 -0.15 -4.18
CA TRP A 133 -6.53 -0.64 -4.74
C TRP A 133 -6.23 -1.73 -5.77
N GLN A 134 -6.52 -2.99 -5.42
CA GLN A 134 -6.17 -4.16 -6.23
C GLN A 134 -7.40 -4.59 -7.03
N PRO A 135 -7.36 -4.63 -8.38
CA PRO A 135 -8.50 -5.08 -9.19
C PRO A 135 -8.62 -6.62 -9.16
N LEU A 136 -8.83 -7.15 -7.97
CA LEU A 136 -9.08 -8.55 -7.67
C LEU A 136 -10.57 -8.72 -7.36
N VAL A 137 -11.15 -9.81 -7.86
CA VAL A 137 -12.51 -10.20 -7.52
C VAL A 137 -12.50 -11.05 -6.26
N ASN A 138 -13.48 -10.84 -5.37
CA ASN A 138 -13.63 -11.71 -4.20
C ASN A 138 -14.28 -13.04 -4.59
N ASN A 139 -13.82 -14.14 -4.01
CA ASN A 139 -14.44 -15.47 -4.14
C ASN A 139 -14.58 -15.96 -5.60
N GLY A 140 -13.55 -15.80 -6.41
CA GLY A 140 -13.57 -16.25 -7.80
C GLY A 140 -12.23 -16.05 -8.50
N GLN A 141 -12.19 -16.43 -9.77
CA GLN A 141 -11.00 -16.22 -10.58
C GLN A 141 -10.99 -14.80 -11.16
N THR A 142 -10.01 -13.97 -10.79
CA THR A 142 -9.82 -12.67 -11.45
C THR A 142 -9.47 -12.90 -12.93
N PRO A 143 -10.18 -12.25 -13.88
CA PRO A 143 -9.87 -12.37 -15.30
C PRO A 143 -8.47 -11.87 -15.63
N GLU A 144 -7.84 -12.50 -16.62
CA GLU A 144 -6.50 -12.12 -17.11
C GLU A 144 -6.47 -10.84 -17.95
N ALA A 145 -7.64 -10.34 -18.29
CA ALA A 145 -7.84 -9.08 -18.98
C ALA A 145 -8.68 -8.15 -18.08
N VAL A 146 -8.47 -8.18 -16.77
CA VAL A 146 -9.26 -7.39 -15.81
C VAL A 146 -9.17 -5.89 -16.11
N GLU A 147 -8.00 -5.42 -16.50
CA GLU A 147 -7.75 -4.07 -16.97
C GLU A 147 -8.61 -3.71 -18.19
N ARG A 148 -8.67 -4.59 -19.19
CA ARG A 148 -9.52 -4.38 -20.37
C ARG A 148 -11.00 -4.36 -19.98
N ARG A 149 -11.43 -5.29 -19.14
CA ARG A 149 -12.83 -5.36 -18.68
C ARG A 149 -13.24 -4.12 -17.89
N ILE A 150 -12.36 -3.60 -17.04
CA ILE A 150 -12.60 -2.32 -16.36
C ILE A 150 -12.68 -1.19 -17.40
N ALA A 151 -11.75 -1.12 -18.35
CA ALA A 151 -11.78 -0.10 -19.41
C ALA A 151 -13.04 -0.16 -20.29
N ASP A 152 -13.58 -1.36 -20.51
CA ASP A 152 -14.82 -1.61 -21.27
C ASP A 152 -16.10 -1.31 -20.44
N GLY A 153 -15.96 -1.06 -19.14
CA GLY A 153 -17.04 -0.69 -18.23
C GLY A 153 -17.72 -1.84 -17.48
N ASP A 154 -17.17 -3.05 -17.53
CA ASP A 154 -17.75 -4.25 -16.89
C ASP A 154 -17.84 -4.13 -15.35
N TYR A 155 -17.07 -3.22 -14.75
CA TYR A 155 -16.95 -3.01 -13.31
C TYR A 155 -17.36 -1.59 -12.85
N ASP A 156 -18.10 -0.86 -13.68
CA ASP A 156 -18.48 0.53 -13.40
C ASP A 156 -19.26 0.68 -12.09
N ASP A 157 -20.20 -0.23 -11.81
CA ASP A 157 -21.01 -0.19 -10.59
C ASP A 157 -20.13 -0.29 -9.34
N GLN A 158 -19.11 -1.16 -9.34
CA GLN A 158 -18.16 -1.32 -8.25
C GLN A 158 -17.28 -0.08 -8.10
N ILE A 159 -16.78 0.48 -9.20
CA ILE A 159 -15.89 1.65 -9.16
C ILE A 159 -16.67 2.91 -8.75
N GLN A 160 -17.92 3.07 -9.19
CA GLN A 160 -18.79 4.15 -8.73
C GLN A 160 -19.13 4.02 -7.24
N ALA A 161 -19.31 2.80 -6.73
CA ALA A 161 -19.46 2.56 -5.30
C ALA A 161 -18.21 2.98 -4.51
N TRP A 162 -17.01 2.72 -5.04
CA TRP A 162 -15.75 3.23 -4.46
C TRP A 162 -15.68 4.74 -4.46
N ALA A 163 -15.92 5.37 -5.62
CA ALA A 163 -15.87 6.83 -5.75
C ALA A 163 -16.84 7.51 -4.76
N THR A 164 -18.08 7.01 -4.69
CA THR A 164 -19.11 7.53 -3.76
C THR A 164 -18.71 7.33 -2.31
N ALA A 165 -18.23 6.13 -1.94
CA ALA A 165 -17.86 5.84 -0.55
C ALA A 165 -16.66 6.68 -0.07
N LEU A 166 -15.67 6.90 -0.94
CA LEU A 166 -14.51 7.71 -0.64
C LEU A 166 -14.83 9.20 -0.60
N ASP A 167 -15.76 9.68 -1.44
CA ASP A 167 -16.25 11.06 -1.39
C ASP A 167 -17.04 11.32 -0.09
N ASP A 168 -18.02 10.47 0.24
CA ASP A 168 -18.75 10.52 1.52
C ASP A 168 -17.77 10.55 2.71
N TRP A 169 -16.73 9.72 2.64
CA TRP A 169 -15.72 9.60 3.69
C TRP A 169 -14.81 10.82 3.78
N ALA A 170 -14.39 11.38 2.64
CA ALA A 170 -13.61 12.61 2.56
C ALA A 170 -14.44 13.81 3.06
N HIS A 171 -15.76 13.79 2.84
CA HIS A 171 -16.67 14.87 3.15
C HIS A 171 -17.73 14.44 4.19
N PRO A 172 -17.35 14.06 5.42
CA PRO A 172 -18.29 13.53 6.42
C PRO A 172 -19.34 14.55 6.87
N ARG A 173 -19.19 15.83 6.52
CA ARG A 173 -20.18 16.91 6.71
C ARG A 173 -20.35 17.76 5.45
N GLY A 174 -20.13 17.18 4.26
CA GLY A 174 -20.05 17.92 3.00
C GLY A 174 -18.90 18.92 3.00
N GLY A 175 -19.03 20.02 2.26
CA GLY A 175 -18.04 21.12 2.20
C GLY A 175 -17.92 21.99 3.47
N GLN A 176 -18.38 21.51 4.63
CA GLN A 176 -18.32 22.25 5.91
C GLN A 176 -17.00 22.02 6.68
N THR A 177 -16.17 21.07 6.26
CA THR A 177 -14.85 20.79 6.84
C THR A 177 -13.79 20.84 5.75
N ARG A 178 -12.49 20.91 6.10
CA ARG A 178 -11.38 20.72 5.15
C ARG A 178 -11.28 19.28 4.60
N GLY A 179 -12.22 18.41 4.95
CA GLY A 179 -12.29 17.02 4.52
C GLY A 179 -11.20 16.11 5.09
N ARG A 180 -11.33 14.81 4.79
CA ARG A 180 -10.29 13.80 4.97
C ARG A 180 -9.50 13.65 3.66
N ARG A 181 -8.32 13.04 3.76
CA ARG A 181 -7.37 12.88 2.66
C ARG A 181 -6.91 11.45 2.52
N PHE A 182 -6.58 11.03 1.31
CA PHE A 182 -5.99 9.73 1.03
C PHE A 182 -5.13 9.76 -0.24
N TYR A 183 -4.10 8.92 -0.29
CA TYR A 183 -3.42 8.58 -1.53
C TYR A 183 -4.11 7.36 -2.15
N PHE A 184 -4.27 7.35 -3.47
CA PHE A 184 -4.95 6.27 -4.19
C PHE A 184 -4.01 5.63 -5.20
N ARG A 185 -3.71 4.34 -5.01
CA ARG A 185 -2.69 3.59 -5.75
C ARG A 185 -3.32 2.38 -6.45
N PRO A 186 -4.08 2.58 -7.54
CA PRO A 186 -4.75 1.50 -8.25
C PRO A 186 -3.76 0.65 -9.05
N ALA A 187 -3.93 -0.67 -9.00
CA ALA A 187 -3.26 -1.64 -9.85
C ALA A 187 -1.72 -1.45 -9.91
N HIS A 188 -1.09 -1.40 -8.73
CA HIS A 188 0.37 -1.30 -8.55
C HIS A 188 1.15 -2.49 -9.15
N GLU A 189 2.45 -2.29 -9.35
CA GLU A 189 3.41 -3.28 -9.90
C GLU A 189 3.01 -3.89 -11.25
N MET A 190 2.34 -3.10 -12.08
CA MET A 190 1.85 -3.53 -13.40
C MET A 190 2.96 -4.01 -14.34
N ASN A 191 4.20 -3.54 -14.15
CA ASN A 191 5.39 -3.96 -14.90
C ASN A 191 6.03 -5.29 -14.43
N GLY A 192 5.43 -5.95 -13.43
CA GLY A 192 5.76 -7.31 -13.00
C GLY A 192 5.17 -8.39 -13.91
N ASN A 193 5.09 -9.62 -13.41
CA ASN A 193 4.44 -10.74 -14.11
C ASN A 193 3.48 -11.55 -13.22
N TRP A 194 3.24 -11.11 -12.00
CA TRP A 194 2.51 -11.84 -10.97
C TRP A 194 1.04 -11.43 -10.84
N PHE A 195 0.67 -10.19 -11.18
CA PHE A 195 -0.71 -9.75 -11.06
C PHE A 195 -1.53 -9.99 -12.35
N PRO A 196 -2.86 -10.21 -12.23
CA PRO A 196 -3.74 -10.33 -13.39
C PRO A 196 -3.71 -9.10 -14.31
N TRP A 197 -3.50 -7.90 -13.76
CA TRP A 197 -3.37 -6.63 -14.49
C TRP A 197 -1.93 -6.34 -14.98
N SER A 198 -0.99 -7.27 -14.77
CA SER A 198 0.33 -7.18 -15.40
C SER A 198 0.20 -7.63 -16.86
N ALA A 199 0.35 -6.69 -17.80
CA ALA A 199 0.22 -7.01 -19.21
C ALA A 199 1.26 -8.05 -19.65
N VAL A 200 0.87 -8.89 -20.60
CA VAL A 200 1.80 -9.78 -21.30
C VAL A 200 2.21 -9.12 -22.62
N ASP A 201 3.39 -9.48 -23.15
CA ASP A 201 3.75 -9.07 -24.51
C ASP A 201 2.67 -9.52 -25.51
N SER A 202 2.23 -8.56 -26.34
CA SER A 202 1.33 -8.70 -27.49
C SER A 202 1.57 -9.93 -28.36
N THR A 203 2.80 -10.44 -28.45
CA THR A 203 3.14 -11.67 -29.20
C THR A 203 2.53 -12.95 -28.62
N ARG A 204 1.98 -12.90 -27.39
CA ARG A 204 1.30 -13.99 -26.68
C ARG A 204 -0.22 -13.78 -26.56
N VAL A 205 -0.76 -12.72 -27.15
CA VAL A 205 -2.20 -12.43 -27.19
C VAL A 205 -2.83 -13.27 -28.30
N SER A 206 -3.73 -14.18 -27.93
CA SER A 206 -4.58 -14.88 -28.91
C SER A 206 -5.82 -14.04 -29.23
N ALA A 207 -6.58 -14.38 -30.27
CA ALA A 207 -7.83 -13.68 -30.57
C ALA A 207 -9.00 -14.05 -29.61
N SER A 208 -8.73 -14.71 -28.47
CA SER A 208 -9.76 -15.06 -27.48
C SER A 208 -9.96 -13.93 -26.46
N THR A 209 -11.19 -13.82 -25.95
CA THR A 209 -11.62 -12.89 -24.89
C THR A 209 -10.98 -13.13 -23.52
N ASP A 210 -10.19 -14.21 -23.38
CA ASP A 210 -9.40 -14.54 -22.19
C ASP A 210 -7.89 -14.34 -22.41
N SER A 211 -7.52 -13.64 -23.50
CA SER A 211 -6.12 -13.27 -23.73
C SER A 211 -5.74 -12.11 -22.83
N PRO A 212 -4.55 -12.15 -22.20
CA PRO A 212 -4.21 -11.15 -21.20
C PRO A 212 -4.21 -9.74 -21.78
N GLY A 213 -4.41 -8.73 -20.93
CA GLY A 213 -4.41 -7.36 -21.39
C GLY A 213 -3.01 -6.86 -21.79
N THR A 214 -3.03 -5.68 -22.39
CA THR A 214 -1.88 -4.93 -22.90
C THR A 214 -1.61 -3.73 -22.00
N ALA A 215 -0.45 -3.09 -22.14
CA ALA A 215 -0.19 -1.84 -21.42
C ALA A 215 -1.17 -0.71 -21.84
N GLU A 216 -1.70 -0.74 -23.07
CA GLU A 216 -2.75 0.18 -23.51
C GLU A 216 -4.10 -0.10 -22.83
N ASP A 217 -4.44 -1.38 -22.60
CA ASP A 217 -5.62 -1.74 -21.79
C ASP A 217 -5.47 -1.22 -20.35
N TYR A 218 -4.27 -1.31 -19.76
CA TYR A 218 -3.98 -0.73 -18.43
C TYR A 218 -4.11 0.80 -18.41
N VAL A 219 -3.56 1.51 -19.40
CA VAL A 219 -3.72 2.96 -19.50
C VAL A 219 -5.19 3.35 -19.65
N SER A 220 -5.96 2.60 -20.43
CA SER A 220 -7.40 2.82 -20.62
C SER A 220 -8.17 2.58 -19.31
N MET A 221 -7.85 1.49 -18.59
CA MET A 221 -8.39 1.20 -17.26
C MET A 221 -8.13 2.37 -16.30
N TRP A 222 -6.89 2.82 -16.19
CA TRP A 222 -6.50 3.90 -15.28
C TRP A 222 -7.33 5.16 -15.52
N ARG A 223 -7.39 5.60 -16.79
CA ARG A 223 -8.13 6.79 -17.19
C ARG A 223 -9.63 6.64 -16.97
N HIS A 224 -10.18 5.46 -17.18
CA HIS A 224 -11.58 5.16 -16.93
C HIS A 224 -11.93 5.22 -15.43
N VAL A 225 -11.10 4.62 -14.56
CA VAL A 225 -11.26 4.73 -13.10
C VAL A 225 -11.18 6.20 -12.66
N HIS A 226 -10.20 6.95 -13.15
CA HIS A 226 -10.06 8.39 -12.85
C HIS A 226 -11.29 9.18 -13.32
N GLN A 227 -11.82 8.90 -14.52
CA GLN A 227 -13.03 9.53 -15.04
C GLN A 227 -14.25 9.26 -14.14
N LEU A 228 -14.42 8.04 -13.64
CA LEU A 228 -15.53 7.69 -12.76
C LEU A 228 -15.48 8.44 -11.43
N PHE A 229 -14.27 8.66 -10.89
CA PHE A 229 -14.05 9.52 -9.72
C PHE A 229 -14.32 11.00 -10.02
N GLY A 230 -14.12 11.46 -11.25
CA GLY A 230 -14.48 12.83 -11.68
C GLY A 230 -15.97 13.17 -11.63
N ASN A 231 -16.84 12.22 -11.25
CA ASN A 231 -18.26 12.45 -10.99
C ASN A 231 -18.56 12.79 -9.51
N THR A 232 -17.56 12.83 -8.63
CA THR A 232 -17.68 13.18 -7.21
C THR A 232 -17.14 14.58 -6.93
N ASP A 233 -17.26 15.05 -5.68
CA ASP A 233 -16.70 16.33 -5.24
C ASP A 233 -15.24 16.21 -4.75
N LEU A 234 -14.58 15.06 -4.97
CA LEU A 234 -13.17 14.86 -4.62
C LEU A 234 -12.26 15.72 -5.50
N ASP A 235 -11.32 16.43 -4.87
CA ASP A 235 -10.28 17.19 -5.55
C ASP A 235 -8.86 16.85 -5.03
N GLU A 236 -7.84 17.55 -5.56
CA GLU A 236 -6.42 17.41 -5.20
C GLU A 236 -6.13 17.61 -3.70
N THR A 237 -7.05 18.22 -2.96
CA THR A 237 -6.98 18.39 -1.51
C THR A 237 -7.54 17.20 -0.74
N ASN A 238 -8.22 16.26 -1.39
CA ASN A 238 -8.73 15.02 -0.80
C ASN A 238 -7.99 13.79 -1.33
N VAL A 239 -7.69 13.73 -2.62
CA VAL A 239 -7.12 12.56 -3.29
C VAL A 239 -5.85 12.93 -4.06
N GLN A 240 -4.85 12.06 -3.96
CA GLN A 240 -3.61 12.12 -4.74
C GLN A 240 -3.40 10.77 -5.43
N TRP A 241 -3.35 10.75 -6.76
CA TRP A 241 -3.26 9.56 -7.58
C TRP A 241 -1.81 9.09 -7.73
N MET A 242 -1.53 7.85 -7.33
CA MET A 242 -0.18 7.29 -7.30
C MET A 242 0.00 6.16 -8.31
N TRP A 243 0.71 6.42 -9.42
CA TRP A 243 1.09 5.39 -10.38
C TRP A 243 2.36 4.68 -9.89
N SER A 244 2.31 3.37 -9.64
CA SER A 244 3.35 2.68 -8.85
C SER A 244 3.90 1.42 -9.55
N PRO A 245 4.94 1.52 -10.39
CA PRO A 245 5.67 0.34 -10.87
C PRO A 245 6.53 -0.32 -9.77
N ASN A 246 6.85 -1.60 -9.97
CA ASN A 246 7.93 -2.26 -9.26
C ASN A 246 9.28 -1.72 -9.76
N ALA A 247 10.24 -1.53 -8.85
CA ALA A 247 11.57 -1.01 -9.15
C ALA A 247 12.39 -1.97 -10.05
N ASP A 248 12.07 -3.27 -10.00
CA ASP A 248 12.61 -4.28 -10.87
C ASP A 248 11.63 -4.68 -11.98
N GLU A 249 12.18 -4.96 -13.16
CA GLU A 249 11.42 -5.47 -14.30
C GLU A 249 11.90 -6.88 -14.63
N PRO A 250 11.02 -7.91 -14.52
CA PRO A 250 11.34 -9.25 -14.98
C PRO A 250 11.74 -9.29 -16.45
N SER A 251 12.61 -10.24 -16.82
CA SER A 251 12.96 -10.43 -18.23
C SER A 251 11.70 -10.76 -19.04
N ASN A 252 11.48 -10.03 -20.14
CA ASN A 252 10.29 -10.10 -21.01
C ASN A 252 9.00 -9.50 -20.43
N SER A 253 9.06 -8.72 -19.34
CA SER A 253 7.92 -7.87 -18.97
C SER A 253 7.81 -6.67 -19.91
N VAL A 254 6.62 -6.07 -19.96
CA VAL A 254 6.41 -4.79 -20.64
C VAL A 254 7.07 -3.69 -19.80
N ARG A 255 7.76 -2.77 -20.49
CA ARG A 255 8.41 -1.60 -19.88
C ARG A 255 7.40 -0.75 -19.10
N ALA A 256 7.75 -0.34 -17.88
CA ALA A 256 6.90 0.47 -17.02
C ALA A 256 6.33 1.71 -17.72
N GLU A 257 7.12 2.43 -18.53
CA GLU A 257 6.70 3.65 -19.22
C GLU A 257 5.51 3.43 -20.17
N GLN A 258 5.31 2.21 -20.68
CA GLN A 258 4.16 1.90 -21.55
C GLN A 258 2.83 1.87 -20.78
N TYR A 259 2.88 1.69 -19.46
CA TYR A 259 1.72 1.72 -18.58
C TYR A 259 1.40 3.11 -18.03
N TYR A 260 2.21 4.12 -18.37
CA TYR A 260 2.06 5.45 -17.81
C TYR A 260 0.84 6.17 -18.41
N PRO A 261 -0.15 6.56 -17.59
CA PRO A 261 -1.41 7.12 -18.10
C PRO A 261 -1.27 8.60 -18.51
N GLY A 262 -0.19 9.27 -18.13
CA GLY A 262 0.09 10.69 -18.41
C GLY A 262 0.00 11.57 -17.16
N ASP A 263 0.72 12.70 -17.16
CA ASP A 263 0.82 13.64 -16.02
C ASP A 263 -0.53 14.20 -15.54
N GLU A 264 -1.55 14.20 -16.40
CA GLU A 264 -2.90 14.69 -16.08
C GLU A 264 -3.70 13.72 -15.20
N PHE A 265 -3.25 12.46 -15.07
CA PHE A 265 -3.93 11.41 -14.30
C PHE A 265 -3.09 10.89 -13.12
N VAL A 266 -1.94 11.51 -12.86
CA VAL A 266 -0.95 11.06 -11.87
C VAL A 266 -0.48 12.26 -11.07
N ASP A 267 -0.55 12.16 -9.76
CA ASP A 267 0.01 13.16 -8.84
C ASP A 267 1.33 12.69 -8.24
N TRP A 268 1.49 11.38 -8.05
CA TRP A 268 2.69 10.75 -7.49
C TRP A 268 3.16 9.56 -8.31
N VAL A 269 4.47 9.32 -8.35
CA VAL A 269 5.02 8.05 -8.82
C VAL A 269 5.51 7.22 -7.64
N GLY A 270 4.94 6.04 -7.44
CA GLY A 270 5.40 5.07 -6.45
C GLY A 270 6.46 4.12 -7.03
N LEU A 271 7.40 3.67 -6.21
CA LEU A 271 8.30 2.56 -6.52
C LEU A 271 8.23 1.52 -5.41
N ASP A 272 8.04 0.26 -5.80
CA ASP A 272 8.05 -0.88 -4.89
C ASP A 272 9.36 -1.66 -5.04
N GLY A 273 10.04 -1.98 -3.94
CA GLY A 273 11.33 -2.66 -4.04
C GLY A 273 11.85 -3.26 -2.74
N PHE A 274 12.36 -4.49 -2.83
CA PHE A 274 12.74 -5.30 -1.69
C PHE A 274 14.17 -5.83 -1.83
N ASN A 275 14.95 -5.73 -0.76
CA ASN A 275 16.21 -6.47 -0.64
C ASN A 275 15.93 -7.85 -0.04
N PHE A 276 15.75 -8.86 -0.90
CA PHE A 276 15.54 -10.23 -0.47
C PHE A 276 16.77 -10.87 0.21
N GLY A 277 17.97 -10.31 0.06
CA GLY A 277 19.19 -10.98 0.53
C GLY A 277 19.31 -12.37 -0.10
N GLY A 278 19.71 -13.38 0.67
CA GLY A 278 19.69 -14.78 0.23
C GLY A 278 18.43 -15.55 0.60
N SER A 279 17.29 -14.88 0.86
CA SER A 279 16.08 -15.53 1.37
C SER A 279 15.30 -16.35 0.34
N GLN A 280 15.44 -16.04 -0.96
CA GLN A 280 14.70 -16.73 -2.01
C GLN A 280 15.50 -17.83 -2.67
N GLU A 281 14.84 -18.96 -2.93
CA GLU A 281 15.34 -20.07 -3.74
C GLU A 281 14.48 -20.19 -5.00
N TYR A 282 15.14 -20.22 -6.15
CA TYR A 282 14.50 -20.36 -7.46
C TYR A 282 14.65 -21.80 -7.98
N ASP A 283 13.76 -22.20 -8.90
CA ASP A 283 13.68 -23.56 -9.47
C ASP A 283 14.98 -24.09 -10.12
N ASN A 284 15.96 -23.21 -10.37
CA ASN A 284 17.26 -23.54 -10.93
C ASN A 284 18.38 -23.68 -9.88
N ASP A 285 18.02 -23.89 -8.61
CA ASP A 285 18.92 -23.95 -7.45
C ASP A 285 19.73 -22.65 -7.22
N SER A 286 19.32 -21.52 -7.81
CA SER A 286 19.90 -20.21 -7.53
C SER A 286 19.14 -19.49 -6.42
N ARG A 287 19.79 -18.53 -5.77
CA ARG A 287 19.18 -17.70 -4.72
C ARG A 287 19.03 -16.25 -5.15
N SER A 288 18.15 -15.51 -4.49
CA SER A 288 18.18 -14.05 -4.54
C SER A 288 19.53 -13.55 -4.01
N ASN A 289 19.88 -12.31 -4.39
CA ASN A 289 21.12 -11.68 -3.96
C ASN A 289 20.84 -10.51 -3.03
N TRP A 290 21.79 -10.20 -2.15
CA TRP A 290 21.81 -8.97 -1.36
C TRP A 290 22.06 -7.77 -2.27
N ARG A 291 21.15 -6.78 -2.22
CA ARG A 291 21.21 -5.59 -3.07
C ARG A 291 21.17 -4.32 -2.23
N SER A 292 22.02 -3.37 -2.59
CA SER A 292 21.98 -2.02 -2.02
C SER A 292 20.74 -1.25 -2.51
N PRO A 293 20.31 -0.18 -1.82
CA PRO A 293 19.19 0.66 -2.26
C PRO A 293 19.35 1.17 -3.70
N ARG A 294 20.53 1.71 -4.04
CA ARG A 294 20.85 2.12 -5.42
C ARG A 294 20.75 0.97 -6.42
N GLY A 295 21.15 -0.23 -6.01
CA GLY A 295 21.06 -1.43 -6.84
C GLY A 295 19.62 -1.86 -7.12
N ILE A 296 18.66 -1.55 -6.24
CA ILE A 296 17.23 -1.82 -6.40
C ILE A 296 16.56 -0.69 -7.18
N PHE A 297 16.64 0.53 -6.68
CA PHE A 297 15.81 1.64 -7.17
C PHE A 297 16.45 2.46 -8.28
N GLY A 298 17.78 2.46 -8.40
CA GLY A 298 18.52 3.45 -9.19
C GLY A 298 18.14 3.50 -10.66
N SER A 299 17.97 2.32 -11.29
CA SER A 299 17.63 2.26 -12.72
C SER A 299 16.19 2.72 -13.00
N MET A 300 15.22 2.31 -12.18
CA MET A 300 13.83 2.70 -12.38
C MET A 300 13.61 4.17 -12.03
N LEU A 301 14.22 4.65 -10.95
CA LEU A 301 14.15 6.06 -10.55
C LEU A 301 14.64 7.00 -11.67
N GLN A 302 15.74 6.65 -12.34
CA GLN A 302 16.22 7.43 -13.48
C GLN A 302 15.18 7.46 -14.62
N ARG A 303 14.62 6.31 -14.97
CA ARG A 303 13.64 6.20 -16.07
C ARG A 303 12.35 6.95 -15.78
N VAL A 304 11.86 6.87 -14.54
CA VAL A 304 10.69 7.65 -14.08
C VAL A 304 10.95 9.15 -14.19
N ARG A 305 12.15 9.61 -13.82
CA ARG A 305 12.54 11.03 -13.93
C ARG A 305 12.72 11.51 -15.36
N ASP A 306 13.10 10.62 -16.27
CA ASP A 306 13.12 10.93 -17.70
C ASP A 306 11.69 10.98 -18.29
N LEU A 307 10.70 10.40 -17.60
CA LEU A 307 9.31 10.30 -18.02
C LEU A 307 8.43 11.44 -17.49
N THR A 308 8.62 11.86 -16.24
CA THR A 308 7.75 12.83 -15.54
C THR A 308 8.49 13.58 -14.43
N ASP A 309 8.00 14.77 -14.09
CA ASP A 309 8.48 15.62 -12.98
C ASP A 309 7.70 15.40 -11.67
N LYS A 310 6.71 14.49 -11.64
CA LYS A 310 5.90 14.22 -10.44
C LYS A 310 6.75 13.72 -9.27
N PRO A 311 6.39 14.04 -8.01
CA PRO A 311 7.10 13.57 -6.83
C PRO A 311 7.13 12.04 -6.76
N VAL A 312 8.27 11.52 -6.31
CA VAL A 312 8.48 10.06 -6.20
C VAL A 312 8.35 9.60 -4.76
N ALA A 313 7.69 8.47 -4.56
CA ALA A 313 7.57 7.73 -3.31
C ALA A 313 8.24 6.35 -3.42
N LEU A 314 8.86 5.86 -2.35
CA LEU A 314 8.98 4.41 -2.15
C LEU A 314 7.69 3.95 -1.48
N ALA A 315 6.72 3.49 -2.27
CA ALA A 315 5.38 3.14 -1.80
C ALA A 315 5.38 1.82 -1.01
N GLU A 316 6.31 0.92 -1.34
CA GLU A 316 6.67 -0.24 -0.54
C GLU A 316 8.17 -0.50 -0.61
N PHE A 317 8.81 -0.64 0.54
CA PHE A 317 10.18 -1.15 0.58
C PHE A 317 10.51 -1.84 1.90
N ALA A 318 11.40 -2.84 1.82
CA ALA A 318 12.02 -3.44 2.99
C ALA A 318 13.30 -4.20 2.63
N SER A 319 13.97 -4.70 3.66
CA SER A 319 15.11 -5.60 3.54
C SER A 319 14.93 -6.80 4.44
N SER A 320 15.32 -7.97 3.95
CA SER A 320 15.55 -9.17 4.73
C SER A 320 16.77 -8.99 5.63
N SER A 321 16.86 -9.76 6.71
CA SER A 321 18.11 -9.96 7.44
C SER A 321 18.88 -11.21 6.98
N VAL A 322 18.35 -12.00 6.05
CA VAL A 322 19.05 -13.16 5.49
C VAL A 322 20.22 -12.67 4.63
N PRO A 323 21.48 -13.06 4.95
CA PRO A 323 22.63 -12.62 4.16
C PRO A 323 22.64 -13.29 2.78
N GLU A 324 23.52 -12.81 1.90
CA GLU A 324 23.75 -13.37 0.54
C GLU A 324 23.92 -14.90 0.52
N SER A 325 24.54 -15.49 1.55
CA SER A 325 24.73 -16.95 1.61
C SER A 325 23.42 -17.73 1.74
N GLY A 326 22.33 -17.08 2.16
CA GLY A 326 21.08 -17.72 2.57
C GLY A 326 21.14 -18.41 3.93
N ASP A 327 22.30 -18.37 4.61
CA ASP A 327 22.51 -19.09 5.87
C ASP A 327 22.24 -18.20 7.08
N GLY A 328 21.19 -18.54 7.82
CA GLY A 328 20.85 -17.85 9.06
C GLY A 328 20.36 -16.42 8.81
N HIS A 329 20.59 -15.54 9.79
CA HIS A 329 20.07 -14.16 9.77
C HIS A 329 21.15 -13.23 10.35
N GLN A 330 21.32 -12.06 9.77
CA GLN A 330 22.26 -11.01 10.16
C GLN A 330 21.54 -9.68 10.40
N PRO A 331 20.87 -9.49 11.57
CA PRO A 331 20.15 -8.26 11.88
C PRO A 331 21.01 -6.99 11.77
N GLN A 332 22.30 -7.07 12.09
CA GLN A 332 23.21 -5.93 11.94
C GLN A 332 23.41 -5.52 10.46
N GLN A 333 23.37 -6.47 9.52
CA GLN A 333 23.48 -6.17 8.09
C GLN A 333 22.22 -5.45 7.58
N LYS A 334 21.03 -5.92 7.98
CA LYS A 334 19.77 -5.21 7.73
C LYS A 334 19.74 -3.82 8.38
N ALA A 335 20.25 -3.68 9.60
CA ALA A 335 20.35 -2.38 10.27
C ALA A 335 21.26 -1.38 9.53
N GLN A 336 22.32 -1.86 8.85
CA GLN A 336 23.11 -1.02 7.97
C GLN A 336 22.32 -0.63 6.72
N TRP A 337 21.68 -1.61 6.07
CA TRP A 337 20.84 -1.35 4.88
C TRP A 337 19.73 -0.32 5.15
N ILE A 338 19.12 -0.36 6.34
CA ILE A 338 18.13 0.63 6.79
C ILE A 338 18.72 2.05 6.82
N GLN A 339 19.97 2.22 7.25
CA GLN A 339 20.61 3.53 7.18
C GLN A 339 20.84 3.94 5.73
N ASP A 340 21.40 3.03 4.93
CA ASP A 340 21.73 3.28 3.53
C ASP A 340 20.50 3.67 2.68
N VAL A 341 19.32 3.09 2.94
CA VAL A 341 18.10 3.39 2.16
C VAL A 341 17.52 4.75 2.50
N PHE A 342 17.58 5.18 3.77
CA PHE A 342 17.15 6.53 4.14
C PHE A 342 18.17 7.60 3.70
N ASP A 343 19.47 7.30 3.70
CA ASP A 343 20.44 8.19 3.05
C ASP A 343 20.14 8.31 1.54
N TYR A 344 19.83 7.18 0.88
CA TYR A 344 19.43 7.16 -0.53
C TYR A 344 18.16 7.98 -0.81
N VAL A 345 17.12 7.87 0.04
CA VAL A 345 15.88 8.64 -0.08
C VAL A 345 16.15 10.13 -0.07
N ALA A 346 16.95 10.62 0.90
CA ALA A 346 17.30 12.03 1.01
C ALA A 346 18.20 12.51 -0.15
N GLU A 347 19.23 11.74 -0.52
CA GLU A 347 20.15 12.09 -1.61
C GLU A 347 19.48 12.16 -2.98
N ASN A 348 18.39 11.43 -3.16
CA ASN A 348 17.70 11.30 -4.42
C ASN A 348 16.30 11.94 -4.38
N ASP A 349 16.03 12.90 -3.51
CA ASP A 349 14.79 13.70 -3.49
C ASP A 349 13.52 12.85 -3.67
N ILE A 350 13.44 11.77 -2.90
CA ILE A 350 12.24 10.92 -2.81
C ILE A 350 11.39 11.44 -1.67
N LYS A 351 10.16 11.85 -1.95
CA LYS A 351 9.31 12.64 -1.05
C LYS A 351 8.47 11.80 -0.08
N MET A 352 8.45 10.48 -0.21
CA MET A 352 7.74 9.59 0.70
C MET A 352 8.45 8.24 0.79
N ALA A 353 8.52 7.65 1.99
CA ALA A 353 9.12 6.34 2.23
C ALA A 353 8.22 5.49 3.15
N CYS A 354 7.57 4.48 2.56
CA CYS A 354 6.65 3.56 3.23
C CYS A 354 7.29 2.18 3.50
N TRP A 355 7.71 1.94 4.74
CA TRP A 355 8.32 0.66 5.12
C TRP A 355 7.29 -0.48 5.16
N PHE A 356 7.61 -1.62 4.55
CA PHE A 356 6.79 -2.83 4.62
C PHE A 356 7.08 -3.61 5.93
N ASN A 357 6.26 -3.40 6.98
CA ASN A 357 6.52 -3.92 8.33
C ASN A 357 5.80 -5.26 8.59
N VAL A 358 6.22 -6.31 7.89
CA VAL A 358 5.65 -7.66 8.03
C VAL A 358 6.74 -8.70 8.13
N ASP A 359 6.54 -9.70 8.99
CA ASP A 359 7.34 -10.92 8.93
C ASP A 359 6.47 -12.04 8.36
N GLN A 360 6.92 -12.62 7.25
CA GLN A 360 6.30 -13.79 6.66
C GLN A 360 7.37 -14.81 6.29
N GLU A 361 6.98 -16.08 6.32
CA GLU A 361 7.80 -17.21 5.87
C GLU A 361 7.18 -17.76 4.58
N GLY A 362 8.00 -17.99 3.56
CA GLY A 362 7.53 -18.49 2.26
C GLY A 362 8.43 -18.09 1.10
N GLN A 363 8.11 -18.60 -0.09
CA GLN A 363 8.68 -18.06 -1.32
C GLN A 363 8.20 -16.63 -1.50
N ASP A 364 9.13 -15.77 -1.90
CA ASP A 364 9.05 -14.32 -2.04
C ASP A 364 8.67 -13.57 -0.73
N GLU A 365 8.87 -14.19 0.43
CA GLU A 365 8.68 -13.59 1.76
C GLU A 365 9.95 -13.55 2.60
N SER A 366 9.99 -12.68 3.60
CA SER A 366 11.11 -12.59 4.55
C SER A 366 10.75 -11.88 5.85
N ASP A 367 11.76 -11.70 6.70
CA ASP A 367 11.65 -10.95 7.96
C ASP A 367 11.72 -9.44 7.71
N TRP A 368 10.70 -8.87 7.05
CA TRP A 368 10.70 -7.46 6.62
C TRP A 368 10.53 -6.49 7.78
N ALA A 369 9.94 -6.88 8.91
CA ALA A 369 9.59 -5.96 9.98
C ALA A 369 10.81 -5.25 10.60
N VAL A 370 10.61 -3.96 10.92
CA VAL A 370 11.54 -3.16 11.74
C VAL A 370 11.04 -3.01 13.19
N PHE A 371 9.76 -3.31 13.41
CA PHE A 371 9.09 -3.25 14.71
C PHE A 371 8.20 -4.48 14.90
N GLY A 372 8.34 -5.16 16.03
CA GLY A 372 7.43 -6.23 16.45
C GLY A 372 7.54 -7.53 15.66
N GLY A 373 8.51 -7.62 14.74
CA GLY A 373 8.85 -8.87 14.06
C GLY A 373 9.59 -9.85 14.96
N ALA A 374 9.95 -11.00 14.40
CA ALA A 374 10.75 -12.03 15.03
C ALA A 374 12.20 -11.58 15.32
N ARG A 375 12.71 -10.58 14.61
CA ARG A 375 14.12 -10.14 14.64
C ARG A 375 14.27 -8.65 14.94
N GLY A 376 15.44 -8.28 15.45
CA GLY A 376 15.79 -6.90 15.76
C GLY A 376 17.23 -6.79 16.24
N THR A 377 17.74 -5.57 16.32
CA THR A 377 19.03 -5.25 16.94
C THR A 377 18.90 -4.85 18.41
N SER A 378 17.68 -4.57 18.87
CA SER A 378 17.34 -4.19 20.24
C SER A 378 15.92 -4.65 20.59
N GLN A 379 15.48 -4.30 21.79
CA GLN A 379 14.12 -4.51 22.30
C GLN A 379 13.60 -3.20 22.89
N VAL A 380 12.30 -2.94 22.72
CA VAL A 380 11.58 -1.86 23.42
C VAL A 380 10.38 -2.43 24.16
N THR A 381 10.05 -1.85 25.32
CA THR A 381 8.85 -2.24 26.09
C THR A 381 7.78 -1.16 25.95
N ILE A 382 6.60 -1.52 25.43
CA ILE A 382 5.46 -0.62 25.24
C ILE A 382 4.21 -1.30 25.81
N GLY A 383 3.52 -0.63 26.72
CA GLY A 383 2.33 -1.21 27.37
C GLY A 383 2.61 -2.50 28.16
N GLY A 384 3.87 -2.77 28.53
CA GLY A 384 4.29 -4.02 29.18
C GLY A 384 4.67 -5.16 28.22
N THR A 385 4.48 -4.97 26.91
CA THR A 385 4.89 -5.92 25.87
C THR A 385 6.28 -5.57 25.35
N GLN A 386 7.16 -6.57 25.19
CA GLN A 386 8.47 -6.39 24.57
C GLN A 386 8.38 -6.61 23.06
N TYR A 387 8.97 -5.70 22.29
CA TYR A 387 9.02 -5.76 20.83
C TYR A 387 10.47 -5.78 20.36
N PRO A 388 10.86 -6.75 19.51
CA PRO A 388 12.09 -6.67 18.75
C PRO A 388 12.04 -5.48 17.80
N VAL A 389 13.13 -4.71 17.77
CA VAL A 389 13.20 -3.49 16.97
C VAL A 389 14.56 -3.29 16.31
N TYR A 390 14.54 -2.58 15.18
CA TYR A 390 15.74 -2.09 14.51
C TYR A 390 15.94 -0.61 14.86
N GLU A 391 16.77 -0.32 15.87
CA GLU A 391 17.06 1.06 16.30
C GLU A 391 17.64 1.94 15.20
N ALA A 392 18.29 1.34 14.19
CA ALA A 392 18.74 2.04 13.01
C ALA A 392 17.58 2.75 12.29
N TYR A 393 16.41 2.10 12.19
CA TYR A 393 15.22 2.68 11.57
C TYR A 393 14.75 3.92 12.33
N ASN A 394 14.54 3.78 13.64
CA ASN A 394 14.11 4.90 14.48
C ASN A 394 15.07 6.09 14.37
N ARG A 395 16.38 5.84 14.47
CA ARG A 395 17.39 6.90 14.28
C ARG A 395 17.28 7.58 12.93
N SER A 396 17.19 6.82 11.84
CA SER A 396 17.11 7.36 10.47
C SER A 396 15.91 8.29 10.25
N ILE A 397 14.75 7.98 10.85
CA ILE A 397 13.52 8.78 10.64
C ILE A 397 13.18 9.74 11.78
N SER A 398 13.95 9.74 12.87
CA SER A 398 13.70 10.60 14.03
C SER A 398 13.97 12.09 13.79
N GLY A 399 14.84 12.42 12.83
CA GLY A 399 15.22 13.79 12.48
C GLY A 399 14.06 14.64 11.94
N SER A 400 14.32 15.94 11.78
CA SER A 400 13.38 16.89 11.16
C SER A 400 13.19 16.64 9.66
N ASP A 401 14.16 16.00 9.01
CA ASP A 401 14.13 15.74 7.56
C ASP A 401 13.08 14.68 7.20
N TYR A 402 12.67 13.84 8.14
CA TYR A 402 11.64 12.83 7.94
C TYR A 402 10.34 13.26 8.62
N LEU A 403 9.37 13.65 7.81
CA LEU A 403 8.14 14.27 8.27
C LEU A 403 7.12 13.21 8.70
N GLY A 404 6.60 13.36 9.91
CA GLY A 404 5.42 12.63 10.38
C GLY A 404 4.14 13.44 10.15
N ALA A 405 3.00 12.87 10.52
CA ALA A 405 1.73 13.59 10.51
C ALA A 405 1.75 14.80 11.46
N LEU A 406 0.90 15.78 11.19
CA LEU A 406 0.62 16.96 12.00
C LEU A 406 -0.65 16.69 12.84
N PRO A 407 -0.56 16.08 14.03
CA PRO A 407 -1.74 15.65 14.80
C PRO A 407 -2.63 16.81 15.26
N ASN A 408 -2.12 18.04 15.26
CA ASN A 408 -2.86 19.24 15.64
C ASN A 408 -3.42 20.01 14.43
N TYR A 409 -3.21 19.50 13.21
CA TYR A 409 -3.76 20.06 11.98
C TYR A 409 -4.72 19.04 11.36
N PRO A 410 -6.02 19.31 11.25
CA PRO A 410 -7.02 18.29 10.88
C PRO A 410 -6.75 17.53 9.58
N PRO A 411 -6.22 18.15 8.51
CA PRO A 411 -5.82 17.42 7.29
C PRO A 411 -4.57 16.54 7.43
N LEU A 412 -3.91 16.55 8.60
CA LEU A 412 -2.71 15.78 8.98
C LEU A 412 -1.42 16.14 8.22
N LEU A 413 -1.51 16.81 7.07
CA LEU A 413 -0.42 17.33 6.27
C LEU A 413 -0.85 18.68 5.68
N THR A 414 0.09 19.61 5.43
CA THR A 414 -0.22 20.78 4.59
C THR A 414 -0.60 20.36 3.18
N ASP A 415 -1.20 21.27 2.41
CA ASP A 415 -1.58 20.97 1.02
C ASP A 415 -0.33 20.65 0.18
N ASP A 416 0.73 21.43 0.37
CA ASP A 416 2.05 21.19 -0.23
C ASP A 416 2.68 19.86 0.24
N GLU A 417 2.64 19.54 1.54
CA GLU A 417 3.16 18.26 2.05
C GLU A 417 2.42 17.05 1.45
N PHE A 418 1.10 17.17 1.27
CA PHE A 418 0.27 16.14 0.65
C PHE A 418 0.54 16.00 -0.85
N ALA A 419 0.85 17.10 -1.53
CA ALA A 419 1.23 17.13 -2.95
C ALA A 419 2.70 16.79 -3.21
N GLY A 420 3.56 16.71 -2.19
CA GLY A 420 4.99 16.41 -2.35
C GLY A 420 5.88 17.63 -2.59
N ASP A 421 5.34 18.83 -2.40
CA ASP A 421 5.97 20.13 -2.71
C ASP A 421 6.67 20.74 -1.48
N PHE A 422 7.74 20.12 -0.98
CA PHE A 422 8.45 20.60 0.22
C PHE A 422 9.95 20.30 0.31
#